data_AF-B8EPV4-F1
#
_entry.id   AF-B8EPV4-F1
#
_cell.length_a   1.000
_cell.length_b   1.000
_cell.length_c   1.000
_cell.angle_alpha   90.00
_cell.angle_beta   90.00
_cell.angle_gamma   90.00
#
_symmetry.space_group_name_H-M   'P 1'
#
loop_
_entity.id
_entity.type
_entity.pdbx_description
1 polymer ?
#
loop_
_entity_poly.entity_id
_entity_poly.type
_entity_poly.pdbx_seq_one_letter_code
_entity_poly.pdbx_strand_id
1 'polypeptide(L)'
;MSDILPRVEAAPINRIEDNGASVRQKAFDQAWAMLEGELKEFGSAEILSFRNYLAQAIFNEAERGERDPVILSVKALHALAVHLRNGKSPPQFASC
;
A
#
# COMPACT_ATOMS: atom_id res chain seq x y z
N MET A 1 18.32 53.20 -22.41
CA MET A 1 18.89 52.05 -21.69
C MET A 1 17.73 51.30 -21.10
N SER A 2 17.34 50.17 -21.69
CA SER A 2 16.17 49.39 -21.26
C SER A 2 16.62 48.32 -20.28
N ASP A 3 16.17 48.42 -19.04
CA ASP A 3 16.38 47.39 -18.01
C ASP A 3 15.58 46.14 -18.37
N ILE A 4 16.26 45.15 -18.92
CA ILE A 4 15.73 43.80 -19.11
C ILE A 4 15.85 43.10 -17.76
N LEU A 5 14.76 43.06 -17.00
CA LEU A 5 14.67 42.16 -15.85
C LEU A 5 14.80 40.72 -16.34
N PRO A 6 15.62 39.87 -15.69
CA PRO A 6 15.73 38.47 -16.06
C PRO A 6 14.38 37.78 -15.84
N ARG A 7 13.86 37.18 -16.90
CA ARG A 7 12.66 36.35 -16.86
C ARG A 7 13.00 35.14 -16.00
N VAL A 8 12.52 35.14 -14.75
CA VAL A 8 12.59 33.96 -13.88
C VAL A 8 11.68 32.91 -14.53
N GLU A 9 12.28 31.98 -15.26
CA GLU A 9 11.60 30.75 -15.67
C GLU A 9 11.24 30.01 -14.39
N ALA A 10 9.95 30.02 -14.04
CA ALA A 10 9.43 29.14 -13.01
C ALA A 10 9.69 27.71 -13.48
N ALA A 11 10.71 27.07 -12.91
CA ALA A 11 10.94 25.65 -13.11
C ALA A 11 9.62 24.92 -12.83
N PRO A 12 9.13 24.05 -13.73
CA PRO A 12 7.94 23.28 -13.43
C PRO A 12 8.23 22.49 -12.16
N ILE A 13 7.48 22.79 -11.10
CA ILE A 13 7.49 22.00 -9.88
C ILE A 13 6.90 20.66 -10.30
N ASN A 14 7.77 19.74 -10.73
CA ASN A 14 7.44 18.33 -10.83
C ASN A 14 7.07 17.91 -9.41
N ARG A 15 5.77 17.95 -9.09
CA ARG A 15 5.20 17.40 -7.88
C ARG A 15 5.49 15.91 -7.88
N ILE A 16 6.60 15.52 -7.26
CA ILE A 16 6.85 14.15 -6.80
C ILE A 16 6.12 14.02 -5.46
N GLU A 17 4.81 14.27 -5.45
CA GLU A 17 3.97 14.23 -4.24
C GLU A 17 2.79 13.31 -4.54
N ASP A 18 3.08 12.00 -4.67
CA ASP A 18 2.21 10.90 -4.19
C ASP A 18 2.77 9.48 -4.45
N ASN A 19 4.05 9.33 -4.81
CA ASN A 19 4.62 8.04 -5.23
C ASN A 19 4.40 6.92 -4.22
N GLY A 20 4.41 7.22 -2.92
CA GLY A 20 4.19 6.23 -1.86
C GLY A 20 2.77 5.66 -1.83
N ALA A 21 1.75 6.52 -1.91
CA ALA A 21 0.35 6.07 -1.91
C ALA A 21 0.02 5.29 -3.19
N SER A 22 0.49 5.77 -4.35
CA SER A 22 0.31 5.08 -5.62
C SER A 22 0.95 3.69 -5.64
N VAL A 23 2.18 3.55 -5.13
CA VAL A 23 2.87 2.25 -5.01
C VAL A 23 2.10 1.30 -4.10
N ARG A 24 1.63 1.77 -2.94
CA ARG A 24 0.86 0.93 -2.01
C ARG A 24 -0.48 0.49 -2.60
N GLN A 25 -1.17 1.37 -3.33
CA GLN A 25 -2.42 1.01 -4.00
C GLN A 25 -2.19 -0.06 -5.07
N LYS A 26 -1.15 0.08 -5.90
CA LYS A 26 -0.78 -0.95 -6.89
C LYS A 26 -0.46 -2.30 -6.23
N ALA A 27 0.30 -2.28 -5.14
CA ALA A 27 0.61 -3.49 -4.37
C ALA A 27 -0.66 -4.14 -3.81
N PHE A 28 -1.60 -3.32 -3.34
CA PHE A 28 -2.87 -3.78 -2.80
C PHE A 28 -3.73 -4.43 -3.88
N ASP A 29 -3.94 -3.74 -5.01
CA ASP A 29 -4.76 -4.23 -6.12
C ASP A 29 -4.20 -5.55 -6.66
N GLN A 30 -2.87 -5.65 -6.79
CA GLN A 30 -2.19 -6.86 -7.22
C GLN A 30 -2.39 -8.02 -6.23
N ALA A 31 -2.18 -7.77 -4.94
CA ALA A 31 -2.38 -8.81 -3.92
C ALA A 31 -3.85 -9.23 -3.81
N TRP A 32 -4.78 -8.29 -3.94
CA TRP A 32 -6.22 -8.56 -3.87
C TRP A 32 -6.70 -9.41 -5.06
N ALA A 33 -6.22 -9.11 -6.27
CA ALA A 33 -6.52 -9.91 -7.46
C ALA A 33 -6.05 -11.37 -7.31
N MET A 34 -4.94 -11.63 -6.61
CA MET A 34 -4.47 -12.99 -6.33
C MET A 34 -5.36 -13.75 -5.34
N LEU A 35 -6.14 -13.04 -4.51
CA LEU A 35 -7.04 -13.64 -3.51
C LEU A 35 -8.48 -13.82 -4.04
N GLU A 36 -8.88 -13.13 -5.11
CA GLU A 36 -10.28 -13.05 -5.55
C GLU A 36 -10.95 -14.42 -5.78
N GLY A 37 -10.20 -15.43 -6.23
CA GLY A 37 -10.68 -16.81 -6.34
C GLY A 37 -10.98 -17.46 -4.99
N GLU A 38 -10.08 -17.28 -4.02
CA GLU A 38 -10.13 -17.90 -2.69
C GLU A 38 -11.15 -17.21 -1.77
N LEU A 39 -11.37 -15.90 -1.94
CA LEU A 39 -12.28 -15.11 -1.10
C LEU A 39 -13.75 -15.60 -1.16
N LYS A 40 -14.12 -16.37 -2.19
CA LYS A 40 -15.48 -16.91 -2.37
C LYS A 40 -15.88 -17.89 -1.27
N GLU A 41 -14.91 -18.49 -0.58
CA GLU A 41 -15.15 -19.46 0.49
C GLU A 41 -15.38 -18.81 1.87
N PHE A 42 -15.19 -17.48 1.98
CA PHE A 42 -15.21 -16.75 3.25
C PHE A 42 -16.44 -15.86 3.41
N GLY A 43 -16.80 -15.60 4.66
CA GLY A 43 -17.86 -14.65 5.02
C GLY A 43 -17.43 -13.19 4.81
N SER A 44 -18.40 -12.29 4.66
CA SER A 44 -18.15 -10.86 4.43
C SER A 44 -17.31 -10.19 5.52
N ALA A 45 -17.47 -10.60 6.78
CA ALA A 45 -16.67 -10.10 7.91
C ALA A 45 -15.19 -10.53 7.81
N GLU A 46 -14.94 -11.76 7.37
CA GLU A 46 -13.59 -12.30 7.17
C GLU A 46 -12.90 -11.62 5.99
N ILE A 47 -13.62 -11.47 4.87
CA ILE A 47 -13.14 -10.75 3.69
C ILE A 47 -12.74 -9.32 4.07
N LEU A 48 -13.56 -8.61 4.86
CA LEU A 48 -13.22 -7.27 5.34
C LEU A 48 -11.97 -7.27 6.24
N SER A 49 -11.84 -8.27 7.12
CA SER A 49 -10.65 -8.45 7.95
C SER A 49 -9.39 -8.66 7.11
N PHE A 50 -9.45 -9.52 6.09
CA PHE A 50 -8.32 -9.77 5.18
C PHE A 50 -7.94 -8.53 4.41
N ARG A 51 -8.93 -7.77 3.94
CA ARG A 51 -8.72 -6.49 3.25
C ARG A 51 -7.93 -5.52 4.12
N ASN A 52 -8.35 -5.34 5.37
CA ASN A 52 -7.70 -4.44 6.32
C ASN A 52 -6.29 -4.94 6.68
N TYR A 53 -6.13 -6.24 6.91
CA TYR A 53 -4.83 -6.85 7.19
C TYR A 53 -3.84 -6.62 6.05
N LEU A 54 -4.27 -6.87 4.82
CA LEU A 54 -3.43 -6.75 3.62
C LEU A 54 -2.95 -5.30 3.43
N ALA A 55 -3.86 -4.34 3.57
CA ALA A 55 -3.51 -2.91 3.53
C ALA A 55 -2.48 -2.54 4.62
N GLN A 56 -2.68 -3.04 5.85
CA GLN A 56 -1.74 -2.77 6.95
C GLN A 56 -0.37 -3.40 6.72
N ALA A 57 -0.31 -4.63 6.21
CA ALA A 57 0.95 -5.31 5.91
C ALA A 57 1.74 -4.57 4.82
N ILE A 58 1.06 -4.09 3.77
CA ILE A 58 1.67 -3.25 2.72
C ILE A 58 2.21 -1.94 3.31
N PHE A 59 1.43 -1.28 4.15
CA PHE A 59 1.85 -0.05 4.82
C PHE A 59 3.12 -0.29 5.66
N ASN A 60 3.13 -1.33 6.50
CA ASN A 60 4.27 -1.66 7.36
C ASN A 60 5.55 -1.94 6.57
N GLU A 61 5.47 -2.66 5.45
CA GLU A 61 6.63 -2.93 4.61
C GLU A 61 7.11 -1.68 3.86
N ALA A 62 6.19 -0.81 3.43
CA ALA A 62 6.54 0.46 2.82
C ALA A 62 7.27 1.40 3.80
N GLU A 63 6.84 1.43 5.08
CA GLU A 63 7.51 2.17 6.15
C GLU A 63 8.91 1.61 6.47
N ARG A 64 9.16 0.33 6.19
CA ARG A 64 10.49 -0.30 6.28
C ARG A 64 11.41 0.03 5.09
N GLY A 65 10.94 0.84 4.15
CA GLY A 65 11.71 1.32 3.01
C GLY A 65 11.49 0.54 1.72
N GLU A 66 10.61 -0.47 1.70
CA GLU A 66 10.25 -1.15 0.46
C GLU A 66 9.43 -0.22 -0.44
N ARG A 67 9.79 -0.17 -1.73
CA ARG A 67 9.15 0.72 -2.72
C ARG A 67 8.69 -0.02 -3.96
N ASP A 68 9.03 -1.30 -4.10
CA ASP A 68 8.57 -2.11 -5.22
C ASP A 68 7.15 -2.65 -4.92
N PRO A 69 6.15 -2.33 -5.76
CA PRO A 69 4.77 -2.76 -5.54
C PRO A 69 4.60 -4.28 -5.60
N VAL A 70 5.39 -4.99 -6.41
CA VAL A 70 5.37 -6.45 -6.50
C VAL A 70 5.90 -7.05 -5.21
N ILE A 71 7.03 -6.57 -4.70
CA ILE A 71 7.59 -7.07 -3.44
C ILE A 71 6.64 -6.79 -2.27
N LEU A 72 6.07 -5.59 -2.19
CA LEU A 72 5.05 -5.26 -1.19
C LEU A 72 3.85 -6.22 -1.24
N SER A 73 3.34 -6.52 -2.44
CA SER A 73 2.20 -7.43 -2.62
C SER A 73 2.50 -8.83 -2.09
N VAL A 74 3.66 -9.39 -2.45
CA VAL A 74 4.07 -10.76 -2.05
C VAL A 74 4.31 -10.84 -0.55
N LYS A 75 5.00 -9.85 0.03
CA LYS A 75 5.23 -9.81 1.48
C LYS A 75 3.92 -9.68 2.27
N ALA A 76 2.97 -8.89 1.78
CA ALA A 76 1.67 -8.73 2.42
C ALA A 76 0.84 -10.03 2.36
N LEU A 77 0.84 -10.73 1.22
CA LEU A 77 0.21 -12.04 1.08
C LEU A 77 0.87 -13.09 1.98
N HIS A 78 2.19 -13.08 2.07
CA HIS A 78 2.91 -13.96 2.99
C HIS A 78 2.54 -13.68 4.46
N ALA A 79 2.48 -12.41 4.85
CA ALA A 79 2.05 -12.02 6.19
C ALA A 79 0.61 -12.48 6.48
N LEU A 80 -0.30 -12.34 5.51
CA LEU A 80 -1.68 -12.84 5.63
C LEU A 80 -1.71 -14.37 5.77
N ALA A 81 -0.96 -15.11 4.95
CA ALA A 81 -0.89 -16.58 5.04
C ALA A 81 -0.36 -17.04 6.41
N VAL A 82 0.67 -16.37 6.92
CA VAL A 82 1.20 -16.63 8.28
C VAL A 82 0.16 -16.29 9.35
N HIS A 83 -0.57 -15.20 9.19
CA HIS A 83 -1.66 -14.79 10.09
C HIS A 83 -2.76 -15.85 10.17
N LEU A 84 -3.24 -16.33 9.02
CA LEU A 84 -4.27 -17.37 8.92
C LEU A 84 -3.79 -18.70 9.53
N ARG A 85 -2.55 -19.11 9.24
CA ARG A 85 -1.97 -20.33 9.81
C ARG A 85 -1.86 -20.29 11.33
N ASN A 86 -1.52 -19.14 11.89
CA ASN A 86 -1.25 -19.00 13.31
C ASN A 86 -2.48 -18.59 14.16
N GLY A 87 -3.61 -18.20 13.52
CA GLY A 87 -4.82 -17.75 14.20
C GLY A 87 -4.68 -16.47 15.02
N LYS A 88 -3.61 -15.68 14.82
CA LYS A 88 -3.28 -14.50 15.65
C LYS A 88 -3.64 -13.19 14.96
N SER A 89 -4.75 -12.54 15.33
CA SER A 89 -5.18 -11.23 14.81
C SER A 89 -4.02 -10.21 14.72
N PRO A 90 -4.00 -9.34 13.69
CA PRO A 90 -3.06 -8.22 13.66
C PRO A 90 -3.20 -7.40 14.95
N PRO A 91 -2.14 -6.71 15.41
CA PRO A 91 -2.26 -5.75 16.49
C PRO A 91 -3.35 -4.75 16.09
N GLN A 92 -4.49 -4.84 16.78
CA GLN A 92 -5.60 -3.93 16.61
C GLN A 92 -5.04 -2.54 16.95
N PHE A 93 -5.28 -1.55 16.10
CA PHE A 93 -5.03 -0.17 16.49
C PHE A 93 -5.79 0.06 17.80
N ALA A 94 -5.06 0.23 18.89
CA ALA A 94 -5.60 0.90 20.05
C ALA A 94 -6.00 2.29 19.55
N SER A 95 -7.32 2.51 19.50
CA SER A 95 -7.93 3.76 19.09
C SER A 95 -7.26 4.95 19.79
N CYS A 96 -6.91 5.97 19.01
CA CYS A 96 -6.75 7.34 19.50
C CYS A 96 -7.76 8.21 18.77
#